data_AF-A0A1Y1S4H2-F1
#
_entry.id   AF-A0A1Y1S4H2-F1
#
_cell.length_a   1.000
_cell.length_b   1.000
_cell.length_c   1.000
_cell.angle_alpha   90.00
_cell.angle_beta   90.00
_cell.angle_gamma   90.00
#
_symmetry.space_group_name_H-M   'P 1'
#
loop_
_entity.id
_entity.type
_entity.pdbx_description
1 polymer ?
#
loop_
_entity_poly.entity_id
_entity_poly.type
_entity_poly.pdbx_seq_one_letter_code
_entity_poly.pdbx_strand_id
1 'polypeptide(L)'
;MEIEKHHLVKSTKWNKTLKRSTKIRILLALACTIIMLSTVFMIQAIRSVDFVSENTIKCEYHESIKKDGKIEDVYDFIANELSPFHIANQVELLKLNKKRLPISFISENYNAVVLKYEHQGKKMAIKYVKHRRIDSNHPNELHCTKKMQEKEYKNLVRIYHVETRGITHTKYNHVVIYAMEYLNTNVIGYCYNDEKRIVEYTKDILTGLNNLYEEKWVHLDLKPYNTAAKVTKNERIYKIIDYGNAMKIPEKETRIYTGKGYGTPGYMDPQSQLKGEYGHYCDIWAQEFIQGKDMEHQAIWIHNLS
;
A
#
# COMPACT_ATOMS: atom_id res chain seq x y z
N MET A 1 42.55 49.33 61.48
CA MET A 1 43.15 48.31 60.59
C MET A 1 42.55 46.90 60.74
N GLU A 2 42.04 46.49 61.92
CA GLU A 2 41.40 45.16 62.07
C GLU A 2 39.95 45.08 61.56
N ILE A 3 39.19 46.17 61.63
CA ILE A 3 37.77 46.19 61.20
C ILE A 3 37.65 45.97 59.68
N GLU A 4 38.50 46.59 58.86
CA GLU A 4 38.49 46.42 57.40
C GLU A 4 38.82 44.99 56.95
N LYS A 5 39.77 44.32 57.61
CA LYS A 5 40.11 42.91 57.31
C LYS A 5 38.93 41.98 57.59
N HIS A 6 38.15 42.24 58.64
CA HIS A 6 36.99 41.44 58.99
C HIS A 6 35.82 41.61 57.99
N HIS A 7 35.64 42.81 57.43
CA HIS A 7 34.66 43.09 56.39
C HIS A 7 35.02 42.46 55.03
N LEU A 8 36.30 42.51 54.64
CA LEU A 8 36.80 41.88 53.40
C LEU A 8 36.69 40.34 53.41
N VAL A 9 36.97 39.69 54.55
CA VAL A 9 36.82 38.23 54.70
C VAL A 9 35.35 37.81 54.68
N LYS A 10 34.45 38.60 55.29
CA LYS A 10 33.00 38.33 55.24
C LYS A 10 32.45 38.52 53.81
N SER A 11 32.86 39.54 53.07
CA SER A 11 32.37 39.79 51.71
C SER A 11 32.85 38.73 50.70
N THR A 12 34.10 38.27 50.81
CA THR A 12 34.66 37.20 49.96
C THR A 12 34.01 35.84 50.23
N LYS A 13 33.71 35.53 51.49
CA LYS A 13 32.96 34.32 51.87
C LYS A 13 31.51 34.39 51.38
N TRP A 14 30.85 35.54 51.52
CA TRP A 14 29.51 35.79 50.96
C TRP A 14 29.47 35.63 49.44
N ASN A 15 30.43 36.20 48.71
CA ASN A 15 30.52 36.09 47.24
C ASN A 15 30.76 34.65 46.76
N LYS A 16 31.54 33.84 47.51
CA LYS A 16 31.72 32.41 47.20
C LYS A 16 30.43 31.61 47.44
N THR A 17 29.73 31.88 48.53
CA THR A 17 28.44 31.22 48.85
C THR A 17 27.35 31.61 47.83
N LEU A 18 27.30 32.89 47.43
CA LEU A 18 26.37 33.38 46.41
C LEU A 18 26.65 32.72 45.05
N LYS A 19 27.92 32.67 44.61
CA LYS A 19 28.30 31.97 43.37
C LYS A 19 27.98 30.47 43.41
N ARG A 20 28.16 29.80 44.55
CA ARG A 20 27.81 28.38 44.73
C ARG A 20 26.30 28.16 44.67
N SER A 21 25.53 29.04 45.31
CA SER A 21 24.06 29.06 45.23
C SER A 21 23.55 29.28 43.80
N THR A 22 24.14 30.22 43.07
CA THR A 22 23.80 30.46 41.65
C THR A 22 24.11 29.25 40.77
N LYS A 23 25.26 28.58 40.95
CA LYS A 23 25.58 27.35 40.22
C LYS A 23 24.60 26.21 40.51
N ILE A 24 24.20 26.03 41.76
CA ILE A 24 23.20 25.02 42.15
C ILE A 24 21.84 25.33 41.51
N ARG A 25 21.42 26.60 41.50
CA ARG A 25 20.18 27.03 40.83
C ARG A 25 20.20 26.79 39.33
N ILE A 26 21.33 27.04 38.67
CA ILE A 26 21.50 26.76 37.23
C ILE A 26 21.44 25.26 36.95
N LEU A 27 22.11 24.43 37.76
CA LEU A 27 22.06 22.97 37.62
C LEU A 27 20.66 22.41 37.82
N LEU A 28 19.91 22.91 38.81
CA LEU A 28 18.52 22.53 39.02
C LEU A 28 17.63 22.95 37.85
N ALA A 29 17.82 24.16 37.31
CA ALA A 29 17.07 24.63 36.15
C ALA A 29 17.34 23.75 34.91
N LEU A 30 18.60 23.38 34.65
CA LEU A 30 18.97 22.47 33.56
C LEU A 30 18.41 21.05 33.75
N ALA A 31 18.41 20.54 34.97
CA ALA A 31 17.80 19.24 35.27
C ALA A 31 16.28 19.29 35.03
N CYS A 32 15.60 20.35 35.46
CA CYS A 32 14.18 20.55 35.22
C CYS A 32 13.84 20.66 33.72
N THR A 33 14.65 21.37 32.93
CA THR A 33 14.41 21.47 31.47
C THR A 33 14.62 20.14 30.77
N ILE A 34 15.65 19.37 31.15
CA ILE A 34 15.86 18.01 30.61
C ILE A 34 14.69 17.10 30.96
N ILE A 35 14.22 17.13 32.21
CA ILE A 35 13.06 16.35 32.64
C ILE A 35 11.82 16.76 31.84
N MET A 36 11.54 18.07 31.71
CA MET A 36 10.40 18.55 30.93
C MET A 36 10.48 18.17 29.45
N LEU A 37 11.66 18.24 28.82
CA LEU A 37 11.83 17.81 27.43
C LEU A 37 11.65 16.30 27.29
N SER A 38 12.17 15.52 28.24
CA SER A 38 12.02 14.05 28.23
C SER A 38 10.57 13.60 28.45
N THR A 39 9.80 14.30 29.30
CA THR A 39 8.39 14.00 29.54
C THR A 39 7.53 14.40 28.36
N VAL A 40 7.80 15.53 27.71
CA VAL A 40 7.13 15.91 26.46
C VAL A 40 7.39 14.87 25.37
N PHE A 41 8.63 14.39 25.23
CA PHE A 41 8.98 13.36 24.26
C PHE A 41 8.30 12.02 24.57
N MET A 42 8.27 11.61 25.84
CA MET A 42 7.54 10.43 26.31
C MET A 42 6.03 10.54 26.06
N ILE A 43 5.41 11.68 26.33
CA ILE A 43 3.98 11.91 26.07
C ILE A 43 3.70 11.86 24.56
N GLN A 44 4.57 12.42 23.73
CA GLN A 44 4.46 12.32 22.28
C GLN A 44 4.61 10.88 21.78
N ALA A 45 5.52 10.10 22.37
CA ALA A 45 5.69 8.68 22.06
C ALA A 45 4.50 7.83 22.53
N ILE A 46 3.94 8.09 23.71
CA ILE A 46 2.74 7.38 24.21
C ILE A 46 1.54 7.72 23.32
N ARG A 47 1.32 8.99 23.00
CA ARG A 47 0.23 9.40 22.08
C ARG A 47 0.37 8.80 20.68
N SER A 48 1.58 8.61 20.18
CA SER A 48 1.79 7.97 18.88
C SER A 48 1.52 6.46 18.94
N VAL A 49 1.86 5.79 20.05
CA VAL A 49 1.55 4.38 20.31
C VAL A 49 0.04 4.16 20.48
N ASP A 50 -0.64 4.99 21.28
CA ASP A 50 -2.09 4.90 21.50
C ASP A 50 -2.85 5.14 20.20
N PHE A 51 -2.46 6.15 19.42
CA PHE A 51 -3.02 6.44 18.09
C PHE A 51 -2.86 5.29 17.09
N VAL A 52 -1.76 4.54 17.17
CA VAL A 52 -1.53 3.33 16.37
C VAL A 52 -2.45 2.20 16.83
N SER A 53 -2.62 2.00 18.14
CA SER A 53 -3.44 0.92 18.69
C SER A 53 -4.94 1.10 18.40
N GLU A 54 -5.47 2.32 18.49
CA GLU A 54 -6.90 2.61 18.30
C GLU A 54 -7.34 2.54 16.82
N ASN A 55 -6.41 2.73 15.88
CA ASN A 55 -6.69 2.71 14.44
C ASN A 55 -6.26 1.42 13.72
N THR A 56 -5.76 0.42 14.46
CA THR A 56 -5.42 -0.88 13.89
C THR A 56 -6.71 -1.68 13.68
N ILE A 57 -7.32 -1.54 12.50
CA ILE A 57 -8.43 -2.42 12.08
C ILE A 57 -7.85 -3.82 11.89
N LYS A 58 -7.89 -4.65 12.94
CA LYS A 58 -7.64 -6.10 12.81
C LYS A 58 -8.79 -6.69 12.01
N CYS A 59 -8.53 -7.09 10.77
CA CYS A 59 -9.51 -7.79 9.96
C CYS A 59 -9.48 -9.28 10.30
N GLU A 60 -10.66 -9.90 10.37
CA GLU A 60 -10.81 -11.33 10.63
C GLU A 60 -10.27 -12.16 9.45
N TYR A 61 -9.71 -13.34 9.78
CA TYR A 61 -9.02 -14.21 8.84
C TYR A 61 -10.02 -15.04 8.02
N HIS A 62 -9.84 -15.09 6.70
CA HIS A 62 -10.44 -16.16 5.89
C HIS A 62 -9.60 -17.43 6.05
N GLU A 63 -10.23 -18.60 6.22
CA GLU A 63 -9.62 -19.91 6.53
C GLU A 63 -8.45 -20.37 5.63
N SER A 64 -8.19 -19.69 4.50
CA SER A 64 -7.13 -20.05 3.53
C SER A 64 -5.70 -19.74 4.00
N ILE A 65 -5.54 -18.91 5.04
CA ILE A 65 -4.24 -18.67 5.70
C ILE A 65 -4.37 -19.08 7.16
N LYS A 66 -4.02 -20.33 7.47
CA LYS A 66 -3.41 -20.60 8.77
C LYS A 66 -2.12 -19.78 8.81
N LYS A 67 -1.99 -18.86 9.77
CA LYS A 67 -0.75 -18.11 10.01
C LYS A 67 0.34 -19.11 10.40
N ASP A 68 1.04 -19.64 9.41
CA ASP A 68 2.42 -20.06 9.57
C ASP A 68 3.17 -18.85 10.15
N GLY A 69 3.89 -19.05 11.26
CA GLY A 69 4.59 -17.96 11.96
C GLY A 69 5.45 -17.08 11.06
N LYS A 70 5.98 -17.61 9.93
CA LYS A 70 6.80 -16.82 8.99
C LYS A 70 6.03 -15.74 8.24
N ILE A 71 4.73 -15.89 8.01
CA ILE A 71 3.96 -14.80 7.37
C ILE A 71 3.84 -13.61 8.31
N GLU A 72 3.76 -13.88 9.62
CA GLU A 72 3.67 -12.82 10.61
C GLU A 72 4.95 -12.02 10.74
N ASP A 73 6.08 -12.74 10.78
CA ASP A 73 7.40 -12.12 10.74
C ASP A 73 7.56 -11.21 9.51
N VAL A 74 6.97 -11.59 8.37
CA VAL A 74 6.97 -10.77 7.15
C VAL A 74 6.12 -9.52 7.32
N TYR A 75 4.94 -9.59 7.94
CA TYR A 75 4.11 -8.42 8.15
C TYR A 75 4.76 -7.44 9.14
N ASP A 76 5.40 -7.96 10.20
CA ASP A 76 6.14 -7.15 11.17
C ASP A 76 7.36 -6.51 10.53
N PHE A 77 8.08 -7.25 9.69
CA PHE A 77 9.19 -6.72 8.91
C PHE A 77 8.73 -5.64 7.93
N ILE A 78 7.59 -5.82 7.25
CA ILE A 78 7.02 -4.80 6.36
C ILE A 78 6.74 -3.51 7.15
N ALA A 79 6.02 -3.61 8.26
CA ALA A 79 5.62 -2.45 9.04
C ALA A 79 6.84 -1.71 9.63
N ASN A 80 7.74 -2.43 10.28
CA ASN A 80 8.79 -1.83 11.11
C ASN A 80 10.09 -1.56 10.35
N GLU A 81 10.42 -2.36 9.33
CA GLU A 81 11.73 -2.34 8.68
C GLU A 81 11.67 -1.94 7.20
N LEU A 82 10.60 -2.25 6.45
CA LEU A 82 10.49 -1.88 5.03
C LEU A 82 9.73 -0.58 4.77
N SER A 83 8.57 -0.39 5.41
CA SER A 83 7.68 0.73 5.15
C SER A 83 8.33 2.13 5.29
N PRO A 84 9.34 2.35 6.17
CA PRO A 84 10.04 3.63 6.25
C PRO A 84 10.90 3.96 5.03
N PHE A 85 11.25 2.96 4.22
CA PHE A 85 12.15 3.12 3.08
C PHE A 85 11.39 3.02 1.74
N HIS A 86 12.03 3.55 0.70
CA HIS A 86 11.63 3.26 -0.67
C HIS A 86 12.37 1.99 -1.11
N ILE A 87 11.61 1.00 -1.59
CA ILE A 87 12.14 -0.29 -2.05
C ILE A 87 11.85 -0.36 -3.55
N ALA A 88 12.84 0.01 -4.35
CA ALA A 88 12.74 0.11 -5.80
C ALA A 88 13.04 -1.22 -6.52
N ASN A 89 13.76 -2.14 -5.86
CA ASN A 89 14.27 -3.36 -6.47
C ASN A 89 14.67 -4.44 -5.46
N GLN A 90 15.02 -5.62 -5.99
CA GLN A 90 15.48 -6.77 -5.21
C GLN A 90 16.75 -6.48 -4.39
N VAL A 91 17.67 -5.65 -4.88
CA VAL A 91 18.93 -5.35 -4.18
C VAL A 91 18.67 -4.55 -2.91
N GLU A 92 17.78 -3.56 -2.97
CA GLU A 92 17.37 -2.78 -1.80
C GLU A 92 16.62 -3.62 -0.77
N LEU A 93 15.72 -4.49 -1.23
CA LEU A 93 15.04 -5.45 -0.35
C LEU A 93 16.06 -6.32 0.42
N LEU A 94 17.07 -6.86 -0.27
CA LEU A 94 18.07 -7.73 0.35
C LEU A 94 18.96 -7.02 1.37
N LYS A 95 19.23 -5.72 1.20
CA LYS A 95 19.98 -4.92 2.18
C LYS A 95 19.27 -4.83 3.53
N LEU A 96 17.94 -4.76 3.51
CA LEU A 96 17.11 -4.67 4.71
C LEU A 96 16.73 -6.04 5.27
N ASN A 97 16.49 -7.04 4.41
CA ASN A 97 16.04 -8.39 4.79
C ASN A 97 17.17 -9.25 5.39
N LYS A 98 17.76 -8.79 6.51
CA LYS A 98 18.85 -9.46 7.22
C LYS A 98 18.42 -10.81 7.82
N LYS A 99 17.14 -10.93 8.19
CA LYS A 99 16.54 -12.15 8.74
C LYS A 99 16.26 -13.22 7.68
N ARG A 100 16.53 -12.94 6.39
CA ARG A 100 16.29 -13.86 5.26
C ARG A 100 14.85 -14.39 5.23
N LEU A 101 13.89 -13.50 5.45
CA LEU A 101 12.48 -13.81 5.30
C LEU A 101 12.19 -14.26 3.86
N PRO A 102 11.21 -15.15 3.66
CA PRO A 102 10.96 -15.83 2.39
C PRO A 102 10.24 -14.92 1.37
N ILE A 103 10.82 -13.76 1.08
CA ILE A 103 10.26 -12.72 0.22
C ILE A 103 11.24 -12.29 -0.87
N SER A 104 10.70 -11.98 -2.05
CA SER A 104 11.43 -11.40 -3.18
C SER A 104 10.62 -10.26 -3.80
N PHE A 105 11.30 -9.29 -4.41
CA PHE A 105 10.69 -8.13 -5.04
C PHE A 105 9.97 -8.52 -6.32
N ILE A 106 8.76 -8.01 -6.54
CA ILE A 106 8.04 -8.10 -7.82
C ILE A 106 8.03 -6.74 -8.50
N SER A 107 7.45 -5.73 -7.84
CA SER A 107 7.25 -4.40 -8.41
C SER A 107 7.01 -3.36 -7.33
N GLU A 108 7.04 -2.10 -7.72
CA GLU A 108 6.71 -0.97 -6.87
C GLU A 108 5.96 0.11 -7.64
N ASN A 109 5.28 0.97 -6.89
CA ASN A 109 4.87 2.29 -7.31
C ASN A 109 5.06 3.27 -6.13
N TYR A 110 4.77 4.55 -6.37
CA TYR A 110 5.05 5.63 -5.42
C TYR A 110 4.66 5.35 -3.95
N ASN A 111 3.54 4.66 -3.71
CA ASN A 111 3.07 4.35 -2.35
C ASN A 111 3.01 2.85 -2.04
N ALA A 112 3.18 1.96 -3.01
CA ALA A 112 2.98 0.54 -2.84
C ALA A 112 4.17 -0.29 -3.32
N VAL A 113 4.40 -1.41 -2.66
CA VAL A 113 5.39 -2.41 -3.09
C VAL A 113 4.72 -3.76 -3.10
N VAL A 114 5.04 -4.56 -4.12
CA VAL A 114 4.56 -5.93 -4.28
C VAL A 114 5.74 -6.88 -4.14
N LEU A 115 5.60 -7.82 -3.22
CA LEU A 115 6.58 -8.85 -2.90
C LEU A 115 6.00 -10.22 -3.21
N LYS A 116 6.82 -11.14 -3.72
CA LYS A 116 6.51 -12.56 -3.76
C LYS A 116 6.91 -13.18 -2.43
N TYR A 117 5.99 -13.83 -1.75
CA TYR A 117 6.26 -14.71 -0.62
C TYR A 117 6.30 -16.17 -1.08
N GLU A 118 7.29 -16.93 -0.63
CA GLU A 118 7.43 -18.36 -0.93
C GLU A 118 7.97 -19.16 0.25
N HIS A 119 7.08 -19.86 0.96
CA HIS A 119 7.45 -20.72 2.09
C HIS A 119 6.76 -22.08 1.99
N GLN A 120 7.51 -23.18 2.16
CA GLN A 120 6.99 -24.55 2.12
C GLN A 120 6.12 -24.85 0.88
N GLY A 121 6.53 -24.33 -0.28
CA GLY A 121 5.79 -24.48 -1.55
C GLY A 121 4.56 -23.58 -1.71
N LYS A 122 4.12 -22.88 -0.65
CA LYS A 122 3.05 -21.88 -0.73
C LYS A 122 3.61 -20.58 -1.32
N LYS A 123 3.00 -20.11 -2.41
CA LYS A 123 3.35 -18.86 -3.10
C LYS A 123 2.22 -17.85 -2.98
N MET A 124 2.56 -16.61 -2.63
CA MET A 124 1.61 -15.49 -2.57
C MET A 124 2.27 -14.22 -3.11
N ALA A 125 1.46 -13.28 -3.57
CA ALA A 125 1.89 -11.90 -3.69
C ALA A 125 1.46 -11.14 -2.42
N ILE A 126 2.34 -10.31 -1.90
CA ILE A 126 2.10 -9.43 -0.76
C ILE A 126 2.26 -8.00 -1.27
N LYS A 127 1.15 -7.29 -1.45
CA LYS A 127 1.15 -5.85 -1.73
C LYS A 127 1.07 -5.13 -0.41
N TYR A 128 1.94 -4.15 -0.17
CA TYR A 128 1.76 -3.23 0.95
C TYR A 128 1.70 -1.79 0.47
N VAL A 129 0.78 -1.00 1.03
CA VAL A 129 0.51 0.38 0.62
C VAL A 129 0.68 1.31 1.82
N LYS A 130 1.51 2.34 1.65
CA LYS A 130 1.82 3.34 2.68
C LYS A 130 0.82 4.49 2.61
N HIS A 131 0.25 4.87 3.75
CA HIS A 131 -0.77 5.91 3.82
C HIS A 131 -0.49 6.95 4.91
N ARG A 132 -0.67 8.23 4.54
CA ARG A 132 -0.39 9.39 5.41
C ARG A 132 -1.51 9.66 6.40
N ARG A 133 -2.74 9.44 5.96
CA ARG A 133 -3.97 9.42 6.75
C ARG A 133 -4.80 8.27 6.22
N ILE A 134 -5.66 7.66 7.05
CA ILE A 134 -6.70 6.78 6.51
C ILE A 134 -7.57 7.75 5.69
N ASP A 135 -7.25 7.89 4.41
CA ASP A 135 -7.87 8.90 3.56
C ASP A 135 -9.25 8.42 3.09
N SER A 136 -9.97 9.29 2.40
CA SER A 136 -11.32 9.00 1.91
C SER A 136 -11.38 7.94 0.81
N ASN A 137 -10.25 7.56 0.19
CA ASN A 137 -10.19 6.55 -0.88
C ASN A 137 -9.76 5.18 -0.37
N HIS A 138 -8.95 5.12 0.70
CA HIS A 138 -8.63 3.91 1.46
C HIS A 138 -9.85 3.02 1.78
N PRO A 139 -11.03 3.55 2.19
CA PRO A 139 -12.20 2.71 2.39
C PRO A 139 -12.64 1.99 1.12
N ASN A 140 -12.44 2.53 -0.08
CA ASN A 140 -12.95 1.90 -1.30
C ASN A 140 -12.13 0.69 -1.74
N GLU A 141 -10.79 0.80 -1.82
CA GLU A 141 -9.94 -0.38 -2.12
C GLU A 141 -10.15 -1.45 -1.06
N LEU A 142 -10.15 -1.08 0.22
CA LEU A 142 -10.35 -2.02 1.32
C LEU A 142 -11.76 -2.65 1.30
N HIS A 143 -12.81 -1.88 1.02
CA HIS A 143 -14.18 -2.37 0.96
C HIS A 143 -14.41 -3.27 -0.26
N CYS A 144 -13.91 -2.88 -1.44
CA CYS A 144 -13.92 -3.72 -2.63
C CYS A 144 -13.18 -5.03 -2.36
N THR A 145 -11.97 -4.93 -1.81
CA THR A 145 -11.14 -6.09 -1.48
C THR A 145 -11.85 -7.05 -0.51
N LYS A 146 -12.46 -6.53 0.57
CA LYS A 146 -13.25 -7.33 1.50
C LYS A 146 -14.43 -7.99 0.83
N LYS A 147 -15.14 -7.25 -0.03
CA LYS A 147 -16.28 -7.78 -0.78
C LYS A 147 -15.85 -8.91 -1.73
N MET A 148 -14.72 -8.74 -2.43
CA MET A 148 -14.15 -9.75 -3.31
C MET A 148 -13.54 -10.94 -2.55
N GLN A 149 -13.30 -10.81 -1.25
CA GLN A 149 -12.82 -11.89 -0.38
C GLN A 149 -13.95 -12.84 0.05
N GLU A 150 -15.22 -12.40 0.03
CA GLU A 150 -16.38 -13.20 0.47
C GLU A 150 -16.64 -14.43 -0.41
N LYS A 151 -16.20 -14.41 -1.68
CA LYS A 151 -16.37 -15.53 -2.61
C LYS A 151 -15.18 -15.64 -3.57
N GLU A 152 -14.96 -16.84 -4.08
CA GLU A 152 -13.88 -17.07 -5.05
C GLU A 152 -14.38 -16.81 -6.47
N TYR A 153 -13.67 -15.92 -7.17
CA TYR A 153 -13.93 -15.59 -8.56
C TYR A 153 -12.79 -16.10 -9.43
N LYS A 154 -13.14 -16.81 -10.51
CA LYS A 154 -12.15 -17.39 -11.42
C LYS A 154 -11.25 -16.30 -12.04
N ASN A 155 -11.84 -15.21 -12.51
CA ASN A 155 -11.15 -14.17 -13.29
C ASN A 155 -10.84 -12.88 -12.51
N LEU A 156 -10.94 -12.92 -11.19
CA LEU A 156 -10.46 -11.85 -10.30
C LEU A 156 -9.35 -12.41 -9.41
N VAL A 157 -8.37 -11.58 -9.05
CA VAL A 157 -7.32 -12.00 -8.13
C VAL A 157 -7.93 -12.37 -6.78
N ARG A 158 -7.61 -13.58 -6.32
CA ARG A 158 -8.08 -14.03 -5.01
C ARG A 158 -7.31 -13.32 -3.90
N ILE A 159 -8.06 -12.73 -2.99
CA ILE A 159 -7.52 -12.08 -1.81
C ILE A 159 -7.62 -13.07 -0.66
N TYR A 160 -6.49 -13.37 -0.04
CA TYR A 160 -6.46 -14.28 1.10
C TYR A 160 -6.63 -13.54 2.41
N HIS A 161 -5.99 -12.38 2.55
CA HIS A 161 -5.99 -11.60 3.79
C HIS A 161 -5.61 -10.14 3.55
N VAL A 162 -6.14 -9.24 4.39
CA VAL A 162 -5.78 -7.83 4.44
C VAL A 162 -5.59 -7.40 5.89
N GLU A 163 -4.53 -6.65 6.18
CA GLU A 163 -4.28 -6.12 7.52
C GLU A 163 -3.72 -4.71 7.46
N THR A 164 -4.19 -3.86 8.37
CA THR A 164 -3.62 -2.52 8.56
C THR A 164 -2.72 -2.53 9.79
N ARG A 165 -1.49 -2.04 9.66
CA ARG A 165 -0.56 -1.84 10.78
C ARG A 165 -0.18 -0.37 10.89
N GLY A 166 -0.12 0.14 12.12
CA GLY A 166 0.45 1.46 12.36
C GLY A 166 1.96 1.45 12.16
N ILE A 167 2.48 2.57 11.66
CA ILE A 167 3.91 2.78 11.47
C ILE A 167 4.28 4.14 12.07
N THR A 168 5.38 4.16 12.81
CA THR A 168 5.88 5.36 13.50
C THR A 168 7.12 5.90 12.78
N HIS A 169 7.47 7.17 13.06
CA HIS A 169 8.71 7.80 12.57
C HIS A 169 8.83 7.96 11.04
N THR A 170 7.71 8.02 10.32
CA THR A 170 7.70 8.34 8.88
C THR A 170 6.70 9.46 8.57
N LYS A 171 6.67 9.95 7.33
CA LYS A 171 5.59 10.83 6.86
C LYS A 171 4.23 10.12 6.74
N TYR A 172 4.20 8.80 6.91
CA TYR A 172 3.05 7.92 6.85
C TYR A 172 2.69 7.40 8.26
N ASN A 173 1.43 7.08 8.49
CA ASN A 173 0.93 6.66 9.81
C ASN A 173 0.54 5.18 9.85
N HIS A 174 0.23 4.59 8.70
CA HIS A 174 -0.13 3.18 8.60
C HIS A 174 0.30 2.60 7.25
N VAL A 175 0.41 1.27 7.24
CA VAL A 175 0.57 0.44 6.06
C VAL A 175 -0.60 -0.53 5.99
N VAL A 176 -1.18 -0.72 4.80
CA VAL A 176 -2.12 -1.81 4.54
C VAL A 176 -1.38 -2.90 3.79
N ILE A 177 -1.51 -4.14 4.25
CA ILE A 177 -0.83 -5.31 3.72
C ILE A 177 -1.89 -6.28 3.19
N TYR A 178 -1.83 -6.55 1.89
CA TYR A 178 -2.72 -7.44 1.15
C TYR A 178 -1.94 -8.70 0.77
N ALA A 179 -2.34 -9.86 1.30
CA ALA A 179 -1.87 -11.17 0.83
C ALA A 179 -2.86 -11.72 -0.20
N MET A 180 -2.37 -11.99 -1.40
CA MET A 180 -3.17 -12.35 -2.56
C MET A 180 -2.56 -13.52 -3.33
N GLU A 181 -3.36 -14.08 -4.23
CA GLU A 181 -2.91 -15.12 -5.16
C GLU A 181 -1.65 -14.70 -5.92
N TYR A 182 -0.65 -15.57 -5.93
CA TYR A 182 0.51 -15.38 -6.80
C TYR A 182 0.19 -15.79 -8.24
N LEU A 183 0.22 -14.81 -9.14
CA LEU A 183 0.09 -14.96 -10.59
C LEU A 183 1.50 -14.95 -11.21
N ASN A 184 1.81 -15.96 -12.01
CA ASN A 184 3.18 -16.26 -12.45
C ASN A 184 3.49 -15.74 -13.85
N THR A 185 2.59 -14.99 -14.48
CA THR A 185 2.78 -14.49 -15.83
C THR A 185 2.19 -13.10 -15.96
N ASN A 186 3.01 -12.14 -16.40
CA ASN A 186 2.56 -10.85 -16.89
C ASN A 186 2.03 -11.03 -18.32
N VAL A 187 0.89 -10.43 -18.62
CA VAL A 187 0.24 -10.57 -19.93
C VAL A 187 0.76 -9.58 -20.96
N ILE A 188 1.44 -8.52 -20.53
CA ILE A 188 2.00 -7.46 -21.39
C ILE A 188 2.96 -8.06 -22.41
N GLY A 189 2.71 -7.80 -23.69
CA GLY A 189 3.53 -8.27 -24.82
C GLY A 189 3.43 -9.76 -25.12
N TYR A 190 2.81 -10.58 -24.27
CA TYR A 190 2.75 -12.04 -24.43
C TYR A 190 1.44 -12.54 -25.05
N CYS A 191 0.31 -11.90 -24.72
CA CYS A 191 -1.01 -12.36 -25.13
C CYS A 191 -1.39 -11.87 -26.54
N TYR A 192 -0.71 -10.84 -27.02
CA TYR A 192 -1.17 -10.02 -28.14
C TYR A 192 -0.58 -10.42 -29.49
N ASN A 193 0.07 -11.56 -29.60
CA ASN A 193 0.64 -12.07 -30.86
C ASN A 193 -0.07 -13.35 -31.36
N ASP A 194 -1.14 -13.77 -30.69
CA ASP A 194 -1.84 -15.03 -30.96
C ASP A 194 -3.34 -14.77 -30.80
N GLU A 195 -4.08 -14.81 -31.91
CA GLU A 195 -5.52 -14.52 -31.94
C GLU A 195 -6.29 -15.37 -30.92
N LYS A 196 -5.93 -16.65 -30.78
CA LYS A 196 -6.57 -17.53 -29.81
C LYS A 196 -6.35 -17.03 -28.38
N ARG A 197 -5.14 -16.55 -28.06
CA ARG A 197 -4.85 -15.98 -26.74
C ARG A 197 -5.57 -14.66 -26.50
N ILE A 198 -5.74 -13.84 -27.54
CA ILE A 198 -6.52 -12.61 -27.45
C ILE A 198 -7.97 -12.93 -27.11
N VAL A 199 -8.57 -13.93 -27.79
CA VAL A 199 -9.94 -14.37 -27.51
C VAL A 199 -10.08 -14.93 -26.08
N GLU A 200 -9.14 -15.79 -25.65
CA GLU A 200 -9.11 -16.34 -24.29
C GLU A 200 -8.97 -15.23 -23.23
N TYR A 201 -8.03 -14.30 -23.44
CA TYR A 201 -7.83 -13.13 -22.58
C TYR A 201 -9.09 -12.28 -22.48
N THR A 202 -9.66 -11.90 -23.61
CA THR A 202 -10.86 -11.06 -23.66
C THR A 202 -12.03 -11.72 -22.95
N LYS A 203 -12.26 -13.01 -23.17
CA LYS A 203 -13.32 -13.77 -22.50
C LYS A 203 -13.14 -13.78 -20.98
N ASP A 204 -11.92 -14.04 -20.52
CA ASP A 204 -11.60 -14.08 -19.10
C ASP A 204 -11.74 -12.70 -18.45
N ILE A 205 -11.23 -11.63 -19.07
CA ILE A 205 -11.35 -10.27 -18.54
C ILE A 205 -12.81 -9.82 -18.50
N LEU A 206 -13.60 -10.07 -19.56
CA LEU A 206 -15.04 -9.77 -19.56
C LEU A 206 -15.79 -10.54 -18.47
N THR A 207 -15.41 -11.80 -18.21
CA THR A 207 -15.98 -12.58 -17.10
C THR A 207 -15.62 -11.95 -15.76
N GLY A 208 -14.38 -11.47 -15.58
CA GLY A 208 -13.95 -10.71 -14.42
C GLY A 208 -14.75 -9.41 -14.22
N LEU A 209 -14.96 -8.65 -15.29
CA LEU A 209 -15.78 -7.43 -15.26
C LEU A 209 -17.24 -7.71 -14.93
N ASN A 210 -17.83 -8.78 -15.45
CA ASN A 210 -19.19 -9.19 -15.10
C ASN A 210 -19.31 -9.51 -13.60
N ASN A 211 -18.30 -10.17 -13.01
CA ASN A 211 -18.29 -10.43 -11.57
C ASN A 211 -18.27 -9.14 -10.73
N LEU A 212 -17.51 -8.12 -11.15
CA LEU A 212 -17.53 -6.81 -10.49
C LEU A 212 -18.88 -6.10 -10.68
N TYR A 213 -19.44 -6.19 -11.89
CA TYR A 213 -20.76 -5.65 -12.23
C TYR A 213 -21.86 -6.19 -11.32
N GLU A 214 -21.91 -7.51 -11.13
CA GLU A 214 -22.90 -8.17 -10.27
C GLU A 214 -22.83 -7.70 -8.82
N GLU A 215 -21.63 -7.36 -8.34
CA GLU A 215 -21.42 -6.82 -6.99
C GLU A 215 -21.52 -5.28 -6.90
N LYS A 216 -21.93 -4.63 -8.00
CA LYS A 216 -22.02 -3.16 -8.13
C LYS A 216 -20.69 -2.44 -7.93
N TRP A 217 -19.60 -3.03 -8.39
CA TRP A 217 -18.28 -2.39 -8.42
C TRP A 217 -17.85 -2.05 -9.84
N VAL A 218 -17.15 -0.93 -9.96
CA VAL A 218 -16.41 -0.52 -11.15
C VAL A 218 -14.93 -0.46 -10.82
N HIS A 219 -14.07 -0.93 -11.71
CA HIS A 219 -12.63 -1.04 -11.50
C HIS A 219 -11.92 0.30 -11.69
N LEU A 220 -12.30 1.06 -12.72
CA LEU A 220 -11.83 2.41 -13.07
C LEU A 220 -10.36 2.57 -13.45
N ASP A 221 -9.53 1.53 -13.29
CA ASP A 221 -8.15 1.52 -13.77
C ASP A 221 -7.82 0.23 -14.54
N LEU A 222 -8.74 -0.25 -15.38
CA LEU A 222 -8.47 -1.40 -16.22
C LEU A 222 -7.46 -1.04 -17.32
N LYS A 223 -6.35 -1.77 -17.35
CA LYS A 223 -5.24 -1.63 -18.31
C LYS A 223 -4.44 -2.93 -18.30
N PRO A 224 -3.59 -3.21 -19.30
CA PRO A 224 -2.81 -4.44 -19.35
C PRO A 224 -1.96 -4.67 -18.09
N TYR A 225 -1.44 -3.60 -17.48
CA TYR A 225 -0.66 -3.64 -16.24
C TYR A 225 -1.47 -4.10 -15.01
N ASN A 226 -2.80 -3.95 -15.05
CA ASN A 226 -3.72 -4.39 -14.01
C ASN A 226 -4.44 -5.69 -14.42
N THR A 227 -3.77 -6.51 -15.22
CA THR A 227 -4.17 -7.89 -15.52
C THR A 227 -2.96 -8.81 -15.45
N ALA A 228 -3.18 -10.07 -15.08
CA ALA A 228 -2.14 -11.08 -15.00
C ALA A 228 -2.71 -12.47 -15.25
N ALA A 229 -1.85 -13.46 -15.48
CA ALA A 229 -2.28 -14.83 -15.75
C ALA A 229 -1.76 -15.81 -14.70
N LYS A 230 -2.62 -16.75 -14.33
CA LYS A 230 -2.24 -18.00 -13.68
C LYS A 230 -2.02 -19.05 -14.75
N VAL A 231 -0.78 -19.49 -14.92
CA VAL A 231 -0.40 -20.51 -15.90
C VAL A 231 0.08 -21.75 -15.18
N THR A 232 -0.61 -22.86 -15.41
CA THR A 232 -0.22 -24.21 -14.99
C THR A 232 0.12 -25.05 -16.22
N LYS A 233 0.46 -26.33 -16.03
CA LYS A 233 0.67 -27.24 -17.16
C LYS A 233 -0.59 -27.44 -18.02
N ASN A 234 -1.78 -27.33 -17.40
CA ASN A 234 -3.04 -27.73 -18.01
C ASN A 234 -3.98 -26.56 -18.30
N GLU A 235 -3.73 -25.39 -17.71
CA GLU A 235 -4.66 -24.27 -17.76
C GLU A 235 -3.93 -22.93 -17.71
N ARG A 236 -4.48 -21.97 -18.44
CA ARG A 236 -4.16 -20.55 -18.36
C ARG A 236 -5.45 -19.81 -18.03
N ILE A 237 -5.42 -19.01 -16.97
CA ILE A 237 -6.55 -18.16 -16.56
C ILE A 237 -6.05 -16.74 -16.45
N TYR A 238 -6.69 -15.81 -17.18
CA TYR A 238 -6.44 -14.39 -17.05
C TYR A 238 -7.32 -13.79 -15.95
N LYS A 239 -6.74 -12.87 -15.18
CA LYS A 239 -7.38 -12.28 -14.02
C LYS A 239 -7.13 -10.78 -13.97
N ILE A 240 -8.16 -10.05 -13.55
CA ILE A 240 -8.05 -8.64 -13.17
C ILE A 240 -7.36 -8.55 -11.81
N ILE A 241 -6.43 -7.62 -11.68
CA ILE A 241 -5.69 -7.35 -10.44
C ILE A 241 -5.84 -5.87 -10.06
N ASP A 242 -5.58 -5.57 -8.78
CA ASP A 242 -5.48 -4.21 -8.23
C ASP A 242 -6.78 -3.38 -8.17
N TYR A 243 -7.50 -3.49 -7.07
CA TYR A 243 -8.73 -2.74 -6.81
C TYR A 243 -8.52 -1.30 -6.28
N GLY A 244 -7.30 -0.74 -6.43
CA GLY A 244 -6.92 0.54 -5.82
C GLY A 244 -7.78 1.75 -6.20
N ASN A 245 -8.40 1.72 -7.39
CA ASN A 245 -9.30 2.77 -7.88
C ASN A 245 -10.77 2.34 -7.91
N ALA A 246 -11.08 1.12 -7.45
CA ALA A 246 -12.42 0.58 -7.58
C ALA A 246 -13.43 1.39 -6.76
N MET A 247 -14.64 1.55 -7.29
CA MET A 247 -15.72 2.28 -6.62
C MET A 247 -17.02 1.50 -6.66
N LYS A 248 -17.81 1.65 -5.59
CA LYS A 248 -19.13 1.04 -5.50
C LYS A 248 -20.18 1.96 -6.13
N ILE A 249 -20.98 1.41 -7.03
CA ILE A 249 -22.17 2.08 -7.56
C ILE A 249 -23.33 1.78 -6.59
N PRO A 250 -24.08 2.79 -6.12
CA PRO A 250 -25.26 2.55 -5.30
C PRO A 250 -26.29 1.67 -6.02
N GLU A 251 -26.98 0.78 -5.28
CA GLU A 251 -27.90 -0.23 -5.85
C GLU A 251 -28.98 0.35 -6.79
N LYS A 252 -29.42 1.58 -6.52
CA LYS A 252 -30.48 2.27 -7.27
C LYS A 252 -29.95 3.14 -8.41
N GLU A 253 -28.64 3.15 -8.62
CA GLU A 253 -27.96 4.01 -9.58
C GLU A 253 -27.25 3.16 -10.63
N THR A 254 -26.98 3.77 -11.79
CA THR A 254 -26.20 3.16 -12.88
C THR A 254 -24.82 3.79 -13.04
N ARG A 255 -24.57 4.88 -12.30
CA ARG A 255 -23.38 5.71 -12.39
C ARG A 255 -23.16 6.49 -11.09
N ILE A 256 -21.93 6.93 -10.88
CA ILE A 256 -21.52 7.81 -9.78
C ILE A 256 -20.83 9.05 -10.35
N TYR A 257 -20.91 10.16 -9.63
CA TYR A 257 -20.22 11.40 -10.00
C TYR A 257 -19.25 11.77 -8.89
N THR A 258 -17.96 11.83 -9.21
CA THR A 258 -16.91 12.18 -8.24
C THR A 258 -16.37 13.59 -8.42
N GLY A 259 -16.69 14.24 -9.56
CA GLY A 259 -16.14 15.54 -9.93
C GLY A 259 -14.62 15.56 -10.13
N LYS A 260 -13.98 14.38 -10.18
CA LYS A 260 -12.53 14.21 -10.39
C LYS A 260 -12.28 13.10 -11.40
N GLY A 261 -11.18 13.20 -12.14
CA GLY A 261 -10.67 12.13 -12.99
C GLY A 261 -10.01 11.01 -12.17
N TYR A 262 -10.47 9.77 -12.33
CA TYR A 262 -9.90 8.53 -11.79
C TYR A 262 -9.59 7.60 -12.96
N GLY A 263 -8.47 6.89 -12.85
CA GLY A 263 -7.97 5.99 -13.90
C GLY A 263 -6.72 6.49 -14.59
N THR A 264 -6.22 5.69 -15.54
CA THR A 264 -5.01 5.99 -16.30
C THR A 264 -5.36 6.71 -17.61
N PRO A 265 -4.79 7.91 -17.87
CA PRO A 265 -4.96 8.60 -19.14
C PRO A 265 -4.68 7.68 -20.34
N GLY A 266 -5.56 7.73 -21.34
CA GLY A 266 -5.50 6.85 -22.51
C GLY A 266 -6.19 5.50 -22.34
N TYR A 267 -6.81 5.19 -21.21
CA TYR A 267 -7.77 4.07 -21.06
C TYR A 267 -9.14 4.54 -20.55
N MET A 268 -9.24 5.81 -20.14
CA MET A 268 -10.48 6.41 -19.64
C MET A 268 -11.45 6.69 -20.79
N ASP A 269 -12.74 6.53 -20.52
CA ASP A 269 -13.77 6.98 -21.45
C ASP A 269 -13.90 8.53 -21.43
N PRO A 270 -14.38 9.13 -22.54
CA PRO A 270 -14.45 10.59 -22.66
C PRO A 270 -15.34 11.24 -21.60
N GLN A 271 -16.44 10.60 -21.19
CA GLN A 271 -17.38 11.15 -20.21
C GLN A 271 -16.75 11.17 -18.81
N SER A 272 -16.06 10.10 -18.41
CA SER A 272 -15.25 10.06 -17.17
C SER A 272 -14.19 11.16 -17.15
N GLN A 273 -13.47 11.32 -18.26
CA GLN A 273 -12.39 12.31 -18.33
C GLN A 273 -12.91 13.75 -18.26
N LEU A 274 -14.02 14.04 -18.93
CA LEU A 274 -14.55 15.40 -19.02
C LEU A 274 -15.39 15.80 -17.80
N LYS A 275 -16.13 14.84 -17.23
CA LYS A 275 -17.14 15.13 -16.21
C LYS A 275 -16.89 14.42 -14.88
N GLY A 276 -16.01 13.42 -14.81
CA GLY A 276 -15.84 12.62 -13.59
C GLY A 276 -17.10 11.82 -13.25
N GLU A 277 -17.83 11.40 -14.29
CA GLU A 277 -18.98 10.50 -14.20
C GLU A 277 -18.52 9.10 -14.56
N TYR A 278 -18.79 8.13 -13.68
CA TYR A 278 -18.34 6.75 -13.84
C TYR A 278 -19.51 5.79 -13.79
N GLY A 279 -19.52 4.80 -14.67
CA GLY A 279 -20.44 3.66 -14.66
C GLY A 279 -19.73 2.39 -15.09
N HIS A 280 -20.44 1.27 -15.13
CA HIS A 280 -19.84 0.00 -15.57
C HIS A 280 -19.34 0.03 -17.02
N TYR A 281 -19.86 0.94 -17.84
CA TYR A 281 -19.40 1.16 -19.22
C TYR A 281 -17.94 1.64 -19.29
N CYS A 282 -17.41 2.27 -18.23
CA CYS A 282 -16.02 2.75 -18.19
C CYS A 282 -15.02 1.60 -18.33
N ASP A 283 -15.28 0.46 -17.66
CA ASP A 283 -14.39 -0.70 -17.72
C ASP A 283 -14.50 -1.43 -19.06
N ILE A 284 -15.69 -1.40 -19.69
CA ILE A 284 -15.90 -1.94 -21.05
C ILE A 284 -15.13 -1.11 -22.07
N TRP A 285 -15.22 0.23 -22.00
CA TRP A 285 -14.43 1.13 -22.84
C TRP A 285 -12.93 0.86 -22.74
N ALA A 286 -12.42 0.74 -21.51
CA ALA A 286 -11.01 0.44 -21.28
C ALA A 286 -10.59 -0.87 -21.95
N GLN A 287 -11.45 -1.91 -21.87
CA GLN A 287 -11.20 -3.20 -22.48
C GLN A 287 -11.20 -3.16 -24.02
N GLU A 288 -12.08 -2.37 -24.64
CA GLU A 288 -12.09 -2.16 -26.10
C GLU A 288 -10.81 -1.45 -26.55
N PHE A 289 -10.37 -0.45 -25.79
CA PHE A 289 -9.16 0.31 -26.11
C PHE A 289 -7.88 -0.52 -26.00
N ILE A 290 -7.83 -1.48 -25.06
CA ILE A 290 -6.76 -2.48 -24.97
C ILE A 290 -6.70 -3.27 -26.29
N GLN A 291 -7.82 -3.85 -26.73
CA GLN A 291 -7.87 -4.63 -27.96
C GLN A 291 -7.54 -3.81 -29.22
N GLY A 292 -8.04 -2.58 -29.31
CA GLY A 292 -7.82 -1.69 -30.45
C GLY A 292 -6.34 -1.34 -30.65
N LYS A 293 -5.65 -0.96 -29.56
CA LYS A 293 -4.20 -0.68 -29.61
C LYS A 293 -3.39 -1.90 -30.04
N ASP A 294 -3.82 -3.10 -29.67
CA ASP A 294 -3.11 -4.32 -30.05
C ASP A 294 -3.30 -4.64 -31.54
N MET A 295 -4.51 -4.44 -32.07
CA MET A 295 -4.78 -4.61 -33.52
C MET A 295 -4.00 -3.60 -34.37
N GLU A 296 -3.87 -2.34 -33.93
CA GLU A 296 -3.05 -1.34 -34.64
C GLU A 296 -1.56 -1.72 -34.66
N HIS A 297 -1.00 -2.21 -33.55
CA HIS A 297 0.38 -2.70 -33.53
C HIS A 297 0.61 -3.91 -34.44
N GLN A 298 -0.35 -4.84 -34.53
CA GLN A 298 -0.29 -5.95 -35.47
C GLN A 298 -0.40 -5.49 -36.93
N ALA A 299 -1.27 -4.53 -37.24
CA ALA A 299 -1.41 -3.98 -38.58
C ALA A 299 -0.11 -3.28 -39.06
N ILE A 300 0.57 -2.55 -38.16
CA ILE A 300 1.88 -1.96 -38.43
C ILE A 300 2.96 -3.04 -38.69
N TRP A 301 2.91 -4.17 -37.98
CA TRP A 301 3.82 -5.29 -38.23
C TRP A 301 3.57 -5.95 -39.59
N ILE A 302 2.31 -6.10 -40.02
CA ILE A 302 1.96 -6.66 -41.33
C ILE A 302 2.42 -5.74 -42.48
N HIS A 303 2.27 -4.42 -42.33
CA HIS A 303 2.72 -3.46 -43.35
C HIS A 303 4.25 -3.35 -43.49
N ASN A 304 5.02 -3.74 -42.46
CA ASN A 304 6.50 -3.77 -42.53
C ASN A 304 7.06 -5.10 -43.04
N LEU A 305 6.19 -6.07 -43.34
CA LEU A 305 6.54 -7.37 -43.93
C LEU A 305 6.08 -7.52 -45.39
N SER A 306 5.42 -6.50 -45.95
CA SER A 306 5.07 -6.39 -47.37
C SER A 306 6.03 -5.46 -48.12
#